data_AF-A0A653T6B2-F1
#
_entry.id   AF-A0A653T6B2-F1
#
_cell.length_a   1.000
_cell.length_b   1.000
_cell.length_c   1.000
_cell.angle_alpha   90.00
_cell.angle_beta   90.00
_cell.angle_gamma   90.00
#
_symmetry.space_group_name_H-M   'P 1'
#
loop_
_entity.id
_entity.type
_entity.pdbx_description
1 polymer ?
#
loop_
_entity_poly.entity_id
_entity_poly.type
_entity_poly.pdbx_seq_one_letter_code
_entity_poly.pdbx_strand_id
1 'polypeptide(L)'
;MAADIGDWFAGEARASSRTPALLVSSSLQRARETAAPIGQALSLEPAIDDRFIEATNHFEGGSRVARQLWKPRHWPFLLNPWRPSWGEPYRSQVSRMSEGILELRDRAVDIGGEGAEAIVVSHQLPIWVTRLSAEGKPLWHDPRQRECTLTSVTSLHFERGRSAPRVEYREPNAALLAHASNLPGA
;
A
#
# COMPACT_ATOMS: atom_id res chain seq x y z
N MET A 1 14.86 -5.60 -7.84
CA MET A 1 13.59 -5.51 -7.09
C MET A 1 12.53 -4.71 -7.84
N ALA A 2 12.76 -3.42 -8.17
CA ALA A 2 11.77 -2.61 -8.88
C ALA A 2 11.57 -3.04 -10.35
N ALA A 3 12.63 -3.47 -11.05
CA ALA A 3 12.49 -4.06 -12.39
C ALA A 3 11.71 -5.39 -12.35
N ASP A 4 12.04 -6.26 -11.38
CA ASP A 4 11.42 -7.58 -11.24
C ASP A 4 9.90 -7.51 -10.98
N ILE A 5 9.43 -6.49 -10.25
CA ILE A 5 7.98 -6.30 -10.06
C ILE A 5 7.29 -5.85 -11.35
N GLY A 6 7.96 -5.04 -12.20
CA GLY A 6 7.45 -4.68 -13.52
C GLY A 6 7.31 -5.89 -14.43
N ASP A 7 8.32 -6.75 -14.46
CA ASP A 7 8.29 -8.00 -15.22
C ASP A 7 7.20 -8.95 -14.71
N TRP A 8 6.99 -9.03 -13.39
CA TRP A 8 5.91 -9.80 -12.80
C TRP A 8 4.53 -9.33 -13.26
N PHE A 9 4.25 -8.03 -13.19
CA PHE A 9 2.97 -7.49 -13.68
C PHE A 9 2.78 -7.71 -15.19
N ALA A 10 3.85 -7.56 -16.00
CA ALA A 10 3.77 -7.88 -17.43
C ALA A 10 3.53 -9.38 -17.66
N GLY A 11 4.06 -10.26 -16.80
CA GLY A 11 3.78 -11.69 -16.79
C GLY A 11 2.31 -11.98 -16.49
N GLU A 12 1.77 -11.42 -15.41
CA GLU A 12 0.35 -11.57 -15.03
C GLU A 12 -0.58 -11.03 -16.13
N ALA A 13 -0.24 -9.90 -16.76
CA ALA A 13 -1.02 -9.34 -17.86
C ALA A 13 -1.09 -10.27 -19.07
N ARG A 14 0.05 -10.90 -19.43
CA ARG A 14 0.09 -11.90 -20.51
C ARG A 14 -0.70 -13.16 -20.14
N ALA A 15 -0.52 -13.67 -18.93
CA ALA A 15 -1.18 -14.89 -18.45
C ALA A 15 -2.70 -14.74 -18.39
N SER A 16 -3.18 -13.55 -17.99
CA SER A 16 -4.61 -13.23 -17.88
C SER A 16 -5.21 -12.66 -19.17
N SER A 17 -4.37 -12.37 -20.19
CA SER A 17 -4.74 -11.61 -21.40
C SER A 17 -5.41 -10.26 -21.08
N ARG A 18 -5.02 -9.63 -19.97
CA ARG A 18 -5.58 -8.37 -19.48
C ARG A 18 -4.47 -7.48 -18.97
N THR A 19 -4.26 -6.35 -19.64
CA THR A 19 -3.34 -5.31 -19.14
C THR A 19 -4.09 -4.39 -18.19
N PRO A 20 -3.53 -4.05 -17.02
CA PRO A 20 -4.09 -3.03 -16.15
C PRO A 20 -4.33 -1.72 -16.90
N ALA A 21 -5.48 -1.08 -16.66
CA ALA A 21 -5.89 0.13 -17.35
C ALA A 21 -5.22 1.39 -16.78
N LEU A 22 -4.83 1.34 -15.50
CA LEU A 22 -4.31 2.49 -14.75
C LEU A 22 -3.13 2.08 -13.88
N LEU A 23 -2.16 2.98 -13.78
CA LEU A 23 -1.05 2.91 -12.84
C LEU A 23 -1.00 4.24 -12.08
N VAL A 24 -1.01 4.15 -10.75
CA VAL A 24 -0.94 5.31 -9.85
C VAL A 24 0.15 5.09 -8.83
N SER A 25 0.82 6.17 -8.44
CA SER A 25 1.82 6.20 -7.37
C SER A 25 1.51 7.33 -6.40
N SER A 26 1.92 7.18 -5.14
CA SER A 26 2.06 8.35 -4.27
C SER A 26 3.10 9.34 -4.83
N SER A 27 3.09 10.59 -4.39
CA SER A 27 4.09 11.60 -4.80
C SER A 27 5.51 11.30 -4.32
N LEU A 28 5.69 10.40 -3.35
CA LEU A 28 6.98 10.16 -2.73
C LEU A 28 7.93 9.41 -3.66
N GLN A 29 9.19 9.88 -3.70
CA GLN A 29 10.20 9.44 -4.66
C GLN A 29 10.34 7.91 -4.75
N ARG A 30 10.44 7.22 -3.61
CA ARG A 30 10.54 5.75 -3.54
C ARG A 30 9.38 4.99 -4.19
N ALA A 31 8.16 5.54 -4.11
CA ALA A 31 7.00 4.96 -4.79
C ALA A 31 7.08 5.22 -6.30
N ARG A 32 7.49 6.43 -6.70
CA ARG A 32 7.69 6.79 -8.11
C ARG A 32 8.77 5.96 -8.79
N GLU A 33 9.88 5.71 -8.09
CA GLU A 33 10.98 4.84 -8.54
C GLU A 33 10.53 3.39 -8.71
N THR A 34 9.56 2.93 -7.91
CA THR A 34 8.95 1.60 -8.05
C THR A 34 7.92 1.57 -9.18
N ALA A 35 7.13 2.64 -9.36
CA ALA A 35 6.12 2.74 -10.41
C ALA A 35 6.72 2.86 -11.82
N ALA A 36 7.88 3.52 -11.96
CA ALA A 36 8.51 3.74 -13.26
C ALA A 36 8.77 2.44 -14.06
N PRO A 37 9.43 1.39 -13.53
CA PRO A 37 9.62 0.14 -14.27
C PRO A 37 8.30 -0.61 -14.52
N ILE A 38 7.30 -0.50 -13.64
CA ILE A 38 5.96 -1.08 -13.88
C ILE A 38 5.30 -0.40 -15.08
N GLY A 39 5.34 0.93 -15.12
CA GLY A 39 4.82 1.73 -16.23
C GLY A 39 5.49 1.40 -17.55
N GLN A 40 6.82 1.26 -17.57
CA GLN A 40 7.57 0.83 -18.75
C GLN A 40 7.15 -0.56 -19.22
N ALA A 41 7.02 -1.53 -18.31
CA ALA A 41 6.69 -2.91 -18.65
C ALA A 41 5.25 -3.06 -19.19
N LEU A 42 4.31 -2.24 -18.71
CA LEU A 42 2.89 -2.26 -19.09
C LEU A 42 2.50 -1.21 -20.13
N SER A 43 3.44 -0.34 -20.55
CA SER A 43 3.16 0.84 -21.39
C SER A 43 2.11 1.78 -20.77
N LEU A 44 2.22 2.03 -19.46
CA LEU A 44 1.36 2.92 -18.68
C LEU A 44 2.16 4.09 -18.12
N GLU A 45 1.62 5.31 -18.21
CA GLU A 45 2.19 6.46 -17.52
C GLU A 45 1.67 6.54 -16.07
N PRO A 46 2.52 6.51 -15.03
CA PRO A 46 2.07 6.60 -13.65
C PRO A 46 1.46 7.96 -13.33
N ALA A 47 0.19 7.99 -12.93
CA ALA A 47 -0.41 9.18 -12.32
C ALA A 47 0.02 9.34 -10.85
N ILE A 48 0.01 10.57 -10.33
CA ILE A 48 0.33 10.85 -8.93
C ILE A 48 -0.95 11.12 -8.15
N ASP A 49 -1.08 10.49 -6.98
CA ASP A 49 -2.19 10.71 -6.05
C ASP A 49 -1.73 10.59 -4.59
N ASP A 50 -1.84 11.69 -3.85
CA ASP A 50 -1.38 11.78 -2.46
C ASP A 50 -2.31 11.12 -1.45
N ARG A 51 -3.50 10.66 -1.87
CA ARG A 51 -4.30 9.75 -1.04
C ARG A 51 -3.58 8.45 -0.74
N PHE A 52 -2.56 8.08 -1.52
CA PHE A 52 -1.75 6.87 -1.34
C PHE A 52 -0.41 7.09 -0.65
N ILE A 53 -0.19 8.27 -0.04
CA ILE A 53 1.05 8.59 0.67
C ILE A 53 1.20 7.80 2.00
N GLU A 54 2.45 7.58 2.43
CA GLU A 54 2.75 7.01 3.76
C GLU A 54 2.16 7.88 4.85
N ALA A 55 1.70 7.27 5.94
CA ALA A 55 1.18 8.02 7.06
C ALA A 55 2.27 8.91 7.65
N THR A 56 1.95 10.16 7.93
CA THR A 56 2.86 11.04 8.66
C THR A 56 3.11 10.44 10.05
N ASN A 57 4.34 10.03 10.33
CA ASN A 57 4.73 9.57 11.65
C ASN A 57 5.67 10.60 12.29
N HIS A 58 5.25 11.18 13.42
CA HIS A 58 6.06 12.12 14.19
C HIS A 58 7.38 11.50 14.71
N PHE A 59 7.54 10.17 14.61
CA PHE A 59 8.72 9.42 15.05
C PHE A 59 9.53 8.74 13.92
N GLU A 60 9.24 9.01 12.65
CA GLU A 60 10.01 8.42 11.55
C GLU A 60 11.45 8.94 11.56
N GLY A 61 12.41 8.02 11.77
CA GLY A 61 13.85 8.30 11.72
C GLY A 61 14.75 7.59 12.73
N GLY A 62 14.29 6.64 13.56
CA GLY A 62 15.22 6.02 14.52
C GLY A 62 14.85 4.64 15.03
N SER A 63 15.85 3.76 15.01
CA SER A 63 16.00 2.49 15.75
C SER A 63 15.90 2.61 17.29
N ARG A 64 15.12 3.59 17.79
CA ARG A 64 15.03 3.98 19.21
C ARG A 64 13.62 4.42 19.61
N VAL A 65 12.56 4.04 18.88
CA VAL A 65 11.17 4.34 19.26
C VAL A 65 10.91 3.92 20.71
N ALA A 66 11.32 2.71 21.09
CA ALA A 66 11.24 2.24 22.48
C ALA A 66 11.89 3.21 23.48
N ARG A 67 13.09 3.72 23.21
CA ARG A 67 13.80 4.69 24.08
C ARG A 67 13.18 6.10 24.08
N GLN A 68 12.45 6.46 23.02
CA GLN A 68 11.72 7.73 22.97
C GLN A 68 10.42 7.69 23.79
N LEU A 69 9.74 6.55 23.88
CA LEU A 69 8.54 6.36 24.70
C LEU A 69 8.81 6.58 26.21
N TRP A 70 10.04 6.34 26.67
CA TRP A 70 10.47 6.58 28.05
C TRP A 70 10.70 8.06 28.40
N LYS A 71 10.66 8.99 27.43
CA LYS A 71 10.86 10.41 27.71
C LYS A 71 9.52 11.07 28.14
N PRO A 72 9.45 11.72 29.31
CA PRO A 72 8.21 12.35 29.80
C PRO A 72 7.58 13.35 28.83
N ARG A 73 8.42 14.05 28.05
CA ARG A 73 7.98 14.97 26.99
C ARG A 73 7.10 14.29 25.93
N HIS A 74 7.22 12.97 25.77
CA HIS A 74 6.45 12.20 24.82
C HIS A 74 5.25 11.49 25.45
N TRP A 75 4.88 11.77 26.69
CA TRP A 75 3.74 11.09 27.31
C TRP A 75 2.39 11.67 26.92
N PRO A 76 2.24 13.00 26.73
CA PRO A 76 0.96 13.59 26.36
C PRO A 76 0.34 13.00 25.10
N PHE A 77 1.16 12.60 24.12
CA PHE A 77 0.61 12.06 22.90
C PHE A 77 0.42 10.52 22.94
N LEU A 78 0.96 9.82 23.95
CA LEU A 78 0.74 8.38 24.23
C LEU A 78 -0.55 8.14 25.03
N LEU A 79 -1.19 9.21 25.49
CA LEU A 79 -2.39 9.15 26.35
C LEU A 79 -3.58 8.46 25.69
N ASN A 80 -3.67 8.47 24.36
CA ASN A 80 -4.77 7.82 23.65
C ASN A 80 -4.27 6.92 22.50
N PRO A 81 -4.03 5.62 22.75
CA PRO A 81 -3.62 4.69 21.69
C PRO A 81 -4.71 4.49 20.62
N TRP A 82 -5.96 4.87 20.90
CA TRP A 82 -7.11 4.75 20.00
C TRP A 82 -7.29 5.96 19.08
N ARG A 83 -6.63 7.08 19.41
CA ARG A 83 -6.50 8.29 18.58
C ARG A 83 -5.06 8.76 18.71
N PRO A 84 -4.11 8.09 18.02
CA PRO A 84 -2.71 8.42 18.18
C PRO A 84 -2.50 9.87 17.75
N SER A 85 -2.15 10.73 18.70
CA SER A 85 -1.79 12.13 18.45
C SER A 85 -0.40 12.30 17.83
N TRP A 86 0.27 11.19 17.51
CA TRP A 86 1.61 11.11 16.91
C TRP A 86 1.63 10.92 15.40
N GLY A 87 0.46 10.89 14.77
CA GLY A 87 0.32 10.63 13.35
C GLY A 87 -1.14 10.62 12.92
N GLU A 88 -1.36 10.20 11.68
CA GLU A 88 -2.72 10.11 11.12
C GLU A 88 -3.49 8.93 11.76
N PRO A 89 -4.72 9.13 12.27
CA PRO A 89 -5.53 8.03 12.77
C PRO A 89 -5.72 6.94 11.71
N TYR A 90 -5.62 5.65 12.08
CA TYR A 90 -5.78 4.55 11.11
C TYR A 90 -7.09 4.62 10.32
N ARG A 91 -8.18 5.09 10.94
CA ARG A 91 -9.45 5.30 10.25
C ARG A 91 -9.39 6.37 9.16
N SER A 92 -8.60 7.43 9.36
CA SER A 92 -8.37 8.46 8.34
C SER A 92 -7.56 7.89 7.17
N GLN A 93 -6.49 7.13 7.48
CA GLN A 93 -5.69 6.44 6.46
C GLN A 93 -6.55 5.50 5.61
N VAL A 94 -7.37 4.66 6.27
CA VAL A 94 -8.31 3.77 5.59
C VAL A 94 -9.31 4.55 4.75
N SER A 95 -9.85 5.68 5.25
CA SER A 95 -10.81 6.51 4.50
C SER A 95 -10.20 7.01 3.20
N ARG A 96 -9.06 7.71 3.27
CA ARG A 96 -8.42 8.28 2.07
C ARG A 96 -7.96 7.20 1.08
N MET A 97 -7.42 6.09 1.57
CA MET A 97 -7.01 4.96 0.74
C MET A 97 -8.22 4.35 0.04
N SER A 98 -9.31 4.10 0.78
CA SER A 98 -10.53 3.50 0.24
C SER A 98 -11.19 4.42 -0.79
N GLU A 99 -11.27 5.72 -0.52
CA GLU A 99 -11.78 6.72 -1.47
C GLU A 99 -10.99 6.69 -2.79
N GLY A 100 -9.65 6.69 -2.71
CA GLY A 100 -8.79 6.59 -3.89
C GLY A 100 -8.94 5.26 -4.64
N ILE A 101 -8.99 4.14 -3.92
CA ILE A 101 -9.15 2.80 -4.52
C ILE A 101 -10.51 2.69 -5.24
N LEU A 102 -11.59 3.17 -4.63
CA LEU A 102 -12.93 3.10 -5.21
C LEU A 102 -13.03 3.98 -6.47
N GLU A 103 -12.48 5.19 -6.44
CA GLU A 103 -12.42 6.04 -7.64
C GLU A 103 -11.59 5.40 -8.75
N LEU A 104 -10.42 4.81 -8.42
CA LEU A 104 -9.58 4.15 -9.42
C LEU A 104 -10.24 2.90 -9.99
N ARG A 105 -10.96 2.13 -9.18
CA ARG A 105 -11.78 1.02 -9.66
C ARG A 105 -12.79 1.51 -10.70
N ASP A 106 -13.55 2.55 -10.38
CA ASP A 106 -14.59 3.07 -11.27
C ASP A 106 -13.98 3.58 -12.58
N ARG A 107 -12.87 4.34 -12.50
CA ARG A 107 -12.13 4.81 -13.67
C ARG A 107 -11.54 3.66 -14.50
N ALA A 108 -11.04 2.60 -13.86
CA ALA A 108 -10.51 1.45 -14.59
C ALA A 108 -11.62 0.74 -15.36
N VAL A 109 -12.79 0.57 -14.76
CA VAL A 109 -13.98 0.00 -15.41
C VAL A 109 -14.46 0.89 -16.56
N ASP A 110 -14.45 2.21 -16.41
CA ASP A 110 -14.81 3.13 -17.49
C ASP A 110 -13.88 3.01 -18.71
N ILE A 111 -12.59 2.73 -18.49
CA ILE A 111 -11.57 2.60 -19.54
C ILE A 111 -11.59 1.19 -20.17
N GLY A 112 -11.59 0.16 -19.33
CA GLY A 112 -11.32 -1.23 -19.75
C GLY A 112 -12.53 -2.18 -19.67
N GLY A 113 -13.67 -1.70 -19.18
CA GLY A 113 -14.88 -2.50 -18.99
C GLY A 113 -14.86 -3.38 -17.73
N GLU A 114 -15.82 -4.30 -17.64
CA GLU A 114 -15.91 -5.24 -16.52
C GLU A 114 -14.64 -6.10 -16.42
N GLY A 115 -14.07 -6.17 -15.21
CA GLY A 115 -12.84 -6.94 -14.95
C GLY A 115 -11.55 -6.19 -15.28
N ALA A 116 -11.62 -4.89 -15.58
CA ALA A 116 -10.46 -4.02 -15.68
C ALA A 116 -9.73 -3.89 -14.33
N GLU A 117 -8.42 -3.71 -14.40
CA GLU A 117 -7.52 -3.67 -13.23
C GLU A 117 -6.80 -2.33 -13.15
N ALA A 118 -6.43 -1.93 -11.94
CA ALA A 118 -5.60 -0.77 -11.68
C ALA A 118 -4.50 -1.13 -10.68
N ILE A 119 -3.32 -0.54 -10.86
CA ILE A 119 -2.18 -0.70 -9.95
C ILE A 119 -1.98 0.59 -9.15
N VAL A 120 -1.76 0.45 -7.85
CA VAL A 120 -1.39 1.55 -6.96
C VAL A 120 -0.07 1.21 -6.26
N VAL A 121 0.93 2.07 -6.41
CA VAL A 121 2.19 2.00 -5.69
C VAL A 121 2.13 2.93 -4.48
N SER A 122 1.99 2.32 -3.31
CA SER A 122 1.82 3.00 -2.02
C SER A 122 2.87 2.53 -1.00
N HIS A 123 2.56 2.61 0.29
CA HIS A 123 3.50 2.38 1.38
C HIS A 123 2.93 1.44 2.42
N GLN A 124 3.82 0.96 3.28
CA GLN A 124 3.57 -0.22 4.10
C GLN A 124 2.35 -0.07 5.01
N LEU A 125 2.30 1.00 5.80
CA LEU A 125 1.24 1.14 6.80
C LEU A 125 -0.14 1.39 6.16
N PRO A 126 -0.32 2.33 5.21
CA PRO A 126 -1.57 2.54 4.50
C PRO A 126 -2.09 1.28 3.80
N ILE A 127 -1.23 0.52 3.12
CA ILE A 127 -1.60 -0.76 2.50
C ILE A 127 -2.12 -1.72 3.57
N TRP A 128 -1.36 -1.88 4.67
CA TRP A 128 -1.69 -2.83 5.72
C TRP A 128 -3.02 -2.51 6.43
N VAL A 129 -3.24 -1.26 6.85
CA VAL A 129 -4.47 -0.91 7.57
C VAL A 129 -5.69 -0.95 6.64
N THR A 130 -5.52 -0.62 5.36
CA THR A 130 -6.57 -0.75 4.34
C THR A 130 -6.93 -2.22 4.13
N ARG A 131 -5.94 -3.11 4.05
CA ARG A 131 -6.15 -4.55 4.02
C ARG A 131 -6.90 -5.06 5.24
N LEU A 132 -6.47 -4.70 6.45
CA LEU A 132 -7.17 -5.09 7.68
C LEU A 132 -8.64 -4.66 7.66
N SER A 133 -8.91 -3.43 7.22
CA SER A 133 -10.28 -2.92 7.06
C SER A 133 -11.08 -3.73 6.05
N ALA A 134 -10.51 -4.05 4.88
CA ALA A 134 -11.16 -4.84 3.85
C ALA A 134 -11.47 -6.28 4.31
N GLU A 135 -10.61 -6.86 5.14
CA GLU A 135 -10.80 -8.18 5.76
C GLU A 135 -11.69 -8.15 7.01
N GLY A 136 -12.20 -6.98 7.43
CA GLY A 136 -13.03 -6.83 8.63
C GLY A 136 -12.27 -7.03 9.95
N LYS A 137 -10.95 -6.90 9.95
CA LYS A 137 -10.08 -7.09 11.12
C LYS A 137 -9.90 -5.77 11.90
N PRO A 138 -9.57 -5.84 13.21
CA PRO A 138 -9.22 -4.66 13.98
C PRO A 138 -8.04 -3.90 13.36
N LEU A 139 -8.13 -2.57 13.27
CA LEU A 139 -7.05 -1.72 12.73
C LEU A 139 -5.85 -1.63 13.69
N TRP A 140 -6.08 -1.83 14.98
CA TRP A 140 -5.00 -2.00 15.94
C TRP A 140 -4.33 -3.36 15.72
N HIS A 141 -3.01 -3.36 15.58
CA HIS A 141 -2.23 -4.53 15.20
C HIS A 141 -0.84 -4.47 15.83
N ASP A 142 -0.17 -5.62 15.91
CA ASP A 142 1.27 -5.69 16.16
C ASP A 142 2.02 -5.34 14.86
N PRO A 143 2.84 -4.28 14.82
CA PRO A 143 3.61 -3.91 13.62
C PRO A 143 4.54 -5.01 13.09
N ARG A 144 4.91 -5.99 13.93
CA ARG A 144 5.78 -7.11 13.54
C ARG A 144 5.06 -8.20 12.77
N GLN A 145 3.73 -8.20 12.79
CA GLN A 145 2.88 -9.19 12.12
C GLN A 145 2.34 -8.68 10.78
N ARG A 146 2.87 -7.56 10.26
CA ARG A 146 2.43 -6.98 8.99
C ARG A 146 2.87 -7.85 7.82
N GLU A 147 1.90 -8.25 7.01
CA GLU A 147 2.14 -8.82 5.69
C GLU A 147 2.08 -7.70 4.65
N CYS A 148 3.23 -7.04 4.47
CA CYS A 148 3.44 -6.00 3.46
C CYS A 148 4.96 -5.83 3.29
N THR A 149 5.61 -6.85 2.75
CA THR A 149 7.05 -6.83 2.46
C THR A 149 7.34 -5.98 1.22
N LEU A 150 8.61 -5.65 1.01
CA LEU A 150 9.03 -4.83 -0.13
C LEU A 150 8.61 -5.48 -1.45
N THR A 151 7.94 -4.71 -2.32
CA THR A 151 7.37 -5.20 -3.60
C THR A 151 6.41 -6.39 -3.46
N SER A 152 5.77 -6.55 -2.28
CA SER A 152 4.59 -7.41 -2.15
C SER A 152 3.37 -6.79 -2.84
N VAL A 153 2.39 -7.63 -3.17
CA VAL A 153 1.16 -7.24 -3.87
C VAL A 153 -0.03 -7.66 -3.03
N THR A 154 -0.85 -6.68 -2.67
CA THR A 154 -2.16 -6.91 -2.04
C THR A 154 -3.24 -6.58 -3.06
N SER A 155 -3.95 -7.59 -3.55
CA SER A 155 -5.04 -7.44 -4.52
C SER A 155 -6.38 -7.32 -3.81
N LEU A 156 -7.17 -6.31 -4.18
CA LEU A 156 -8.54 -6.13 -3.73
C LEU A 156 -9.50 -6.47 -4.88
N HIS A 157 -10.12 -7.64 -4.78
CA HIS A 157 -11.05 -8.16 -5.78
C HIS A 157 -12.47 -7.67 -5.47
N PHE A 158 -12.99 -6.75 -6.28
CA PHE A 158 -14.36 -6.24 -6.16
C PHE A 158 -15.34 -7.12 -6.96
N GLU A 159 -16.34 -7.67 -6.29
CA GLU A 159 -17.32 -8.58 -6.89
C GLU A 159 -18.72 -7.99 -6.75
N ARG A 160 -19.53 -8.11 -7.81
CA ARG A 160 -20.92 -7.65 -7.80
C ARG A 160 -21.70 -8.35 -6.68
N GLY A 161 -22.43 -7.58 -5.88
CA GLY A 161 -23.25 -8.10 -4.78
C GLY A 161 -22.50 -8.32 -3.46
N ARG A 162 -21.20 -8.02 -3.39
CA ARG A 162 -20.44 -8.03 -2.13
C ARG A 162 -20.15 -6.61 -1.65
N SER A 163 -20.35 -6.39 -0.35
CA SER A 163 -20.09 -5.09 0.29
C SER A 163 -18.61 -4.84 0.57
N ALA A 164 -17.79 -5.89 0.64
CA ALA A 164 -16.36 -5.81 0.88
C ALA A 164 -15.59 -6.63 -0.18
N PRO A 165 -14.42 -6.16 -0.64
CA PRO A 165 -13.61 -6.89 -1.61
C PRO A 165 -13.02 -8.16 -0.99
N ARG A 166 -12.75 -9.18 -1.80
CA ARG A 166 -11.87 -10.29 -1.39
C ARG A 166 -10.42 -9.80 -1.46
N VAL A 167 -9.63 -10.11 -0.45
CA VAL A 167 -8.20 -9.77 -0.40
C VAL A 167 -7.36 -10.98 -0.78
N GLU A 168 -6.32 -10.75 -1.57
CA GLU A 168 -5.27 -11.73 -1.86
C GLU A 168 -3.89 -11.08 -1.68
N TYR A 169 -2.96 -11.80 -1.05
CA TYR A 169 -1.60 -11.32 -0.81
C TYR A 169 -0.60 -12.21 -1.53
N ARG A 170 0.37 -11.60 -2.23
CA ARG A 170 1.47 -12.29 -2.91
C ARG A 170 2.80 -11.58 -2.66
N GLU A 171 3.88 -12.34 -2.71
CA GLU A 171 5.25 -11.83 -2.59
C GLU A 171 6.07 -12.21 -3.82
N PRO A 172 5.88 -11.50 -4.96
CA PRO A 172 6.55 -11.85 -6.23
C PRO A 172 8.08 -11.95 -6.12
N ASN A 173 8.65 -11.12 -5.27
CA ASN A 173 10.10 -10.98 -5.11
C ASN A 173 10.61 -11.56 -3.78
N ALA A 174 9.91 -12.56 -3.20
CA ALA A 174 10.26 -13.14 -1.90
C ALA A 174 11.74 -13.60 -1.81
N ALA A 175 12.29 -14.16 -2.89
CA ALA A 175 13.69 -14.58 -2.96
C ALA A 175 14.70 -13.42 -2.82
N LEU A 176 14.29 -12.21 -3.19
CA LEU A 176 15.11 -10.99 -3.08
C LEU A 176 15.02 -10.36 -1.68
N LEU A 177 13.95 -10.63 -0.92
CA LEU A 177 13.79 -10.15 0.45
C LEU A 177 14.87 -10.70 1.39
N ALA A 178 15.37 -11.91 1.14
CA ALA A 178 16.47 -12.50 1.92
C ALA A 178 17.76 -11.66 1.88
N HIS A 179 17.91 -10.82 0.85
CA HIS A 179 19.07 -9.95 0.64
C HIS A 179 18.77 -8.47 0.90
N ALA A 180 17.49 -8.11 1.11
CA ALA A 180 17.06 -6.76 1.40
C ALA A 180 17.22 -6.48 2.91
N SER A 181 17.93 -5.41 3.25
CA SER A 181 18.03 -4.98 4.64
C SER A 181 16.65 -4.56 5.14
N ASN A 182 16.10 -5.28 6.11
CA ASN A 182 14.85 -4.93 6.81
C ASN A 182 15.03 -3.65 7.64
N LEU A 183 15.20 -2.52 6.98
CA LEU A 183 15.17 -1.21 7.63
C LEU A 183 13.72 -0.73 7.68
N PRO A 184 13.18 -0.43 8.87
CA PRO A 184 11.85 0.19 8.97
C PRO A 184 11.85 1.53 8.22
N GLY A 185 10.93 1.68 7.26
CA GLY A 185 10.76 2.92 6.49
C GLY A 185 11.58 3.03 5.19
N ALA A 186 12.15 1.92 4.70
CA ALA A 186 12.67 1.83 3.32
C ALA A 186 11.53 1.64 2.31
#